data_AF-A0A0D8BLI3-F1
#
_entry.id   AF-A0A0D8BLI3-F1
#
_cell.length_a   1.000
_cell.length_b   1.000
_cell.length_c   1.000
_cell.angle_alpha   90.00
_cell.angle_beta   90.00
_cell.angle_gamma   90.00
#
_symmetry.space_group_name_H-M   'P 1'
#
loop_
_entity.id
_entity.type
_entity.pdbx_description
1 polymer ?
#
loop_
_entity_poly.entity_id
_entity_poly.type
_entity_poly.pdbx_seq_one_letter_code
_entity_poly.pdbx_strand_id
1 'polypeptide(L)'
;MHDAAKGAFGRMSGKPGKAIPGAVIAVQSALTREFEGLIDTADVTHPDPGERRRKFLSRALAALVARDRAACDTADAAELVIDGRDDFGIDAIAVAAGEPRLWLIQSKWSDRGEAGLNSGEALKTLEGLRLIDQHEFDRFNERLQVLAERIRAVLSDANRRITLSVVLMGSQQPSQEVRRKFDDAVKSFNE
;
A
#
# COMPACT_ATOMS: atom_id res chain seq x y z
N MET A 1 -44.73 46.71 -4.92
CA MET A 1 -44.04 47.49 -3.87
C MET A 1 -43.69 46.52 -2.74
N HIS A 2 -42.38 46.32 -2.55
CA HIS A 2 -41.64 45.70 -1.43
C HIS A 2 -42.08 44.30 -0.92
N ASP A 3 -41.33 43.20 -1.14
CA ASP A 3 -39.94 42.86 -0.71
C ASP A 3 -39.90 42.57 0.82
N ALA A 4 -39.31 41.52 1.40
CA ALA A 4 -38.38 40.48 0.96
C ALA A 4 -38.50 39.27 1.90
N ALA A 5 -38.31 38.05 1.38
CA ALA A 5 -38.03 36.86 2.17
C ALA A 5 -36.57 36.90 2.65
N LYS A 6 -36.34 36.91 3.97
CA LYS A 6 -34.99 36.77 4.54
C LYS A 6 -34.70 35.30 4.85
N GLY A 7 -33.95 34.67 3.96
CA GLY A 7 -33.28 33.41 4.22
C GLY A 7 -32.16 33.58 5.24
N ALA A 8 -32.14 32.72 6.26
CA ALA A 8 -31.03 32.58 7.19
C ALA A 8 -30.07 31.50 6.66
N PHE A 9 -29.16 31.88 5.76
CA PHE A 9 -27.96 31.08 5.49
C PHE A 9 -26.99 31.27 6.66
N GLY A 10 -27.04 30.34 7.61
CA GLY A 10 -26.00 30.20 8.63
C GLY A 10 -24.68 29.86 7.93
N ARG A 11 -23.71 30.78 7.99
CA ARG A 11 -22.34 30.55 7.51
C ARG A 11 -21.72 29.41 8.32
N MET A 12 -21.50 28.26 7.69
CA MET A 12 -20.61 27.23 8.22
C MET A 12 -19.18 27.76 8.16
N SER A 13 -18.67 28.26 9.28
CA SER A 13 -17.25 28.57 9.47
C SER A 13 -16.47 27.27 9.67
N GLY A 14 -16.28 26.51 8.58
CA GLY A 14 -15.27 25.46 8.55
C GLY A 14 -13.90 26.10 8.74
N LYS A 15 -13.15 25.67 9.75
CA LYS A 15 -11.73 26.05 9.89
C LYS A 15 -11.03 25.76 8.55
N PRO A 16 -10.21 26.66 8.00
CA PRO A 16 -9.44 26.36 6.81
C PRO A 16 -8.61 25.10 7.10
N GLY A 17 -8.81 24.07 6.29
CA GLY A 17 -8.02 22.85 6.38
C GLY A 17 -6.53 23.21 6.26
N LYS A 18 -5.68 22.59 7.08
CA LYS A 18 -4.23 22.75 6.95
C LYS A 18 -3.81 22.46 5.51
N ALA A 19 -2.97 23.32 4.94
CA ALA A 19 -2.46 23.16 3.58
C ALA A 19 -1.69 21.83 3.42
N ILE A 20 -1.85 21.19 2.26
CA ILE A 20 -1.11 19.99 1.90
C ILE A 20 0.38 20.35 1.74
N PRO A 21 1.33 19.62 2.36
CA PRO A 21 2.75 19.90 2.19
C PRO A 21 3.20 19.78 0.73
N GLY A 22 4.08 20.69 0.27
CA GLY A 22 4.56 20.69 -1.12
C GLY A 22 5.21 19.38 -1.57
N ALA A 23 5.92 18.68 -0.67
CA ALA A 23 6.50 17.37 -0.95
C ALA A 23 5.42 16.30 -1.24
N VAL A 24 4.30 16.33 -0.51
CA VAL A 24 3.17 15.42 -0.76
C VAL A 24 2.56 15.70 -2.14
N ILE A 25 2.41 16.98 -2.51
CA ILE A 25 1.92 17.36 -3.84
C ILE A 25 2.84 16.85 -4.95
N ALA A 26 4.16 16.96 -4.77
CA ALA A 26 5.14 16.50 -5.74
C ALA A 26 5.07 14.97 -5.94
N VAL A 27 5.06 14.21 -4.85
CA VAL A 27 4.95 12.74 -4.92
C VAL A 27 3.61 12.33 -5.53
N GLN A 28 2.50 12.95 -5.10
CA GLN A 28 1.18 12.70 -5.66
C GLN A 28 1.15 12.92 -7.18
N SER A 29 1.75 14.01 -7.65
CA SER A 29 1.80 14.34 -9.08
C SER A 29 2.67 13.36 -9.86
N ALA A 30 3.77 12.86 -9.26
CA ALA A 30 4.61 11.83 -9.87
C ALA A 30 3.87 10.50 -9.97
N LEU A 31 3.27 10.03 -8.87
CA LEU A 31 2.49 8.78 -8.84
C LEU A 31 1.31 8.82 -9.81
N THR A 32 0.58 9.93 -9.86
CA THR A 32 -0.55 10.10 -10.79
C THR A 32 -0.05 10.03 -12.24
N ARG A 33 0.97 10.83 -12.60
CA ARG A 33 1.52 10.83 -13.97
C ARG A 33 2.02 9.45 -14.41
N GLU A 34 2.56 8.67 -13.49
CA GLU A 34 3.17 7.39 -13.79
C GLU A 34 2.15 6.25 -13.87
N PHE A 35 1.17 6.21 -12.95
CA PHE A 35 0.32 5.02 -12.75
C PHE A 35 -1.16 5.24 -13.08
N GLU A 36 -1.58 6.44 -13.46
CA GLU A 36 -2.96 6.71 -13.87
C GLU A 36 -3.34 5.85 -15.08
N GLY A 37 -4.46 5.14 -14.97
CA GLY A 37 -4.94 4.19 -15.98
C GLY A 37 -4.26 2.82 -15.96
N LEU A 38 -3.22 2.60 -15.14
CA LEU A 38 -2.54 1.31 -15.00
C LEU A 38 -2.94 0.58 -13.70
N ILE A 39 -3.09 1.31 -12.60
CA ILE A 39 -3.50 0.71 -11.33
C ILE A 39 -4.99 0.38 -11.38
N ASP A 40 -5.31 -0.90 -11.24
CA ASP A 40 -6.68 -1.35 -11.05
C ASP A 40 -7.28 -0.67 -9.81
N THR A 41 -8.44 -0.04 -9.99
CA THR A 41 -9.24 0.59 -8.92
C THR A 41 -10.72 0.20 -9.02
N ALA A 42 -11.05 -0.83 -9.80
CA ALA A 42 -12.43 -1.25 -10.04
C ALA A 42 -13.16 -1.67 -8.76
N ASP A 43 -12.44 -2.22 -7.78
CA ASP A 43 -12.97 -2.58 -6.46
C ASP A 43 -13.13 -1.38 -5.49
N VAL A 44 -12.60 -0.21 -5.85
CA VAL A 44 -12.59 0.98 -4.98
C VAL A 44 -13.91 1.76 -5.13
N THR A 45 -14.92 1.33 -4.38
CA THR A 45 -16.31 1.83 -4.49
C THR A 45 -16.71 2.89 -3.44
N HIS A 46 -15.74 3.45 -2.70
CA HIS A 46 -16.02 4.42 -1.63
C HIS A 46 -16.73 5.68 -2.16
N PRO A 47 -17.77 6.22 -1.48
CA PRO A 47 -18.55 7.35 -1.98
C PRO A 47 -17.73 8.66 -2.12
N ASP A 48 -16.82 8.92 -1.18
CA ASP A 48 -15.92 10.09 -1.23
C ASP A 48 -14.83 9.92 -2.31
N PRO A 49 -14.77 10.81 -3.33
CA PRO A 49 -13.69 10.83 -4.32
C PRO A 49 -12.30 10.99 -3.70
N GLY A 50 -12.18 11.69 -2.57
CA GLY A 50 -10.92 11.85 -1.83
C GLY A 50 -10.39 10.52 -1.31
N GLU A 51 -11.25 9.68 -0.73
CA GLU A 51 -10.86 8.33 -0.29
C GLU A 51 -10.49 7.43 -1.46
N ARG A 52 -11.24 7.47 -2.57
CA ARG A 52 -10.89 6.69 -3.78
C ARG A 52 -9.51 7.07 -4.29
N ARG A 53 -9.21 8.38 -4.30
CA ARG A 53 -7.92 8.90 -4.71
C ARG A 53 -6.79 8.50 -3.75
N ARG A 54 -7.02 8.55 -2.43
CA ARG A 54 -6.03 8.05 -1.45
C ARG A 54 -5.75 6.58 -1.63
N LYS A 55 -6.77 5.76 -1.93
CA LYS A 55 -6.60 4.32 -2.21
C LYS A 55 -5.75 4.09 -3.47
N PHE A 56 -6.03 4.81 -4.56
CA PHE A 56 -5.16 4.81 -5.75
C PHE A 56 -3.72 5.19 -5.41
N LEU A 57 -3.51 6.25 -4.63
CA LEU A 57 -2.17 6.72 -4.27
C LEU A 57 -1.41 5.73 -3.38
N SER A 58 -2.07 5.02 -2.47
CA SER A 58 -1.45 3.90 -1.73
C SER A 58 -1.02 2.80 -2.70
N ARG A 59 -1.91 2.32 -3.58
CA ARG A 59 -1.58 1.30 -4.59
C ARG A 59 -0.41 1.72 -5.50
N ALA A 60 -0.43 2.95 -6.00
CA ALA A 60 0.65 3.49 -6.83
C ALA A 60 1.98 3.60 -6.06
N LEU A 61 1.94 3.91 -4.76
CA LEU A 61 3.12 3.93 -3.91
C LEU A 61 3.71 2.50 -3.73
N ALA A 62 2.86 1.49 -3.56
CA ALA A 62 3.29 0.09 -3.54
C ALA A 62 3.91 -0.33 -4.88
N ALA A 63 3.26 0.01 -6.00
CA ALA A 63 3.73 -0.27 -7.35
C ALA A 63 5.08 0.40 -7.65
N LEU A 64 5.29 1.65 -7.21
CA LEU A 64 6.56 2.35 -7.36
C LEU A 64 7.73 1.56 -6.73
N VAL A 65 7.53 1.04 -5.53
CA VAL A 65 8.53 0.21 -4.86
C VAL A 65 8.65 -1.15 -5.55
N ALA A 66 7.54 -1.76 -5.96
CA ALA A 66 7.56 -3.04 -6.67
C ALA A 66 8.37 -2.94 -7.97
N ARG A 67 8.22 -1.84 -8.72
CA ARG A 67 8.97 -1.55 -9.95
C ARG A 67 10.47 -1.54 -9.71
N ASP A 68 10.92 -0.80 -8.70
CA ASP A 68 12.32 -0.70 -8.30
C ASP A 68 12.89 -2.09 -7.92
N ARG A 69 12.14 -2.89 -7.16
CA ARG A 69 12.61 -4.20 -6.67
C ARG A 69 12.56 -5.32 -7.69
N ALA A 70 11.58 -5.31 -8.59
CA ALA A 70 11.49 -6.25 -9.69
C ALA A 70 12.31 -5.82 -10.91
N ALA A 71 12.82 -4.58 -10.94
CA ALA A 71 13.50 -3.97 -12.08
C ALA A 71 12.68 -4.10 -13.38
N CYS A 72 11.37 -3.85 -13.28
CA CYS A 72 10.42 -3.94 -14.39
C CYS A 72 9.93 -2.56 -14.83
N ASP A 73 9.08 -2.51 -15.86
CA ASP A 73 8.44 -1.28 -16.29
C ASP A 73 7.21 -0.93 -15.43
N THR A 74 6.62 0.23 -15.71
CA THR A 74 5.49 0.75 -14.93
C THR A 74 4.22 -0.08 -15.07
N ALA A 75 3.96 -0.67 -16.25
CA ALA A 75 2.78 -1.49 -16.47
C ALA A 75 2.92 -2.82 -15.72
N ASP A 76 4.07 -3.48 -15.87
CA ASP A 76 4.40 -4.70 -15.13
C ASP A 76 4.32 -4.49 -13.62
N ALA A 77 4.79 -3.34 -13.12
CA ALA A 77 4.73 -3.03 -11.70
C ALA A 77 3.31 -2.80 -11.16
N ALA A 78 2.39 -2.31 -12.00
CA ALA A 78 0.99 -2.17 -11.61
C ALA A 78 0.32 -3.54 -11.41
N GLU A 79 0.69 -4.54 -12.22
CA GLU A 79 0.21 -5.93 -12.09
C GLU A 79 0.76 -6.66 -10.85
N LEU A 80 1.77 -6.09 -10.17
CA LEU A 80 2.30 -6.62 -8.91
C LEU A 80 1.49 -6.16 -7.68
N VAL A 81 0.54 -5.25 -7.86
CA VAL A 81 -0.33 -4.75 -6.80
C VAL A 81 -1.46 -5.74 -6.53
N ILE A 82 -1.55 -6.21 -5.29
CA ILE A 82 -2.57 -7.15 -4.84
C ILE A 82 -3.55 -6.54 -3.83
N ASP A 83 -3.30 -5.31 -3.37
CA ASP A 83 -4.13 -4.57 -2.41
C ASP A 83 -5.62 -4.68 -2.75
N GLY A 84 -6.44 -5.09 -1.79
CA GLY A 84 -7.83 -5.45 -2.02
C GLY A 84 -8.45 -6.20 -0.85
N ARG A 85 -9.61 -6.82 -1.07
CA ARG A 85 -10.11 -7.80 -0.10
C ARG A 85 -9.12 -8.98 -0.04
N ASP A 86 -8.96 -9.59 1.14
CA ASP A 86 -8.12 -10.77 1.35
C ASP A 86 -6.66 -10.62 0.87
N ASP A 87 -6.11 -9.42 1.04
CA ASP A 87 -4.69 -9.09 0.77
C ASP A 87 -3.77 -9.35 1.98
N PHE A 88 -4.35 -9.63 3.14
CA PHE A 88 -3.67 -9.78 4.43
C PHE A 88 -2.63 -8.68 4.72
N GLY A 89 -2.90 -7.44 4.30
CA GLY A 89 -2.03 -6.29 4.58
C GLY A 89 -0.75 -6.25 3.76
N ILE A 90 -0.70 -7.00 2.66
CA ILE A 90 0.34 -6.92 1.64
C ILE A 90 -0.32 -6.24 0.42
N ASP A 91 0.16 -5.06 0.08
CA ASP A 91 -0.42 -4.24 -0.99
C ASP A 91 0.18 -4.59 -2.36
N ALA A 92 1.43 -5.05 -2.40
CA ALA A 92 2.11 -5.51 -3.61
C ALA A 92 3.17 -6.57 -3.30
N ILE A 93 3.48 -7.41 -4.30
CA ILE A 93 4.53 -8.42 -4.21
C ILE A 93 5.50 -8.29 -5.39
N ALA A 94 6.78 -8.07 -5.10
CA ALA A 94 7.82 -8.02 -6.12
C ALA A 94 8.76 -9.23 -6.02
N VAL A 95 9.13 -9.77 -7.17
CA VAL A 95 10.12 -10.85 -7.30
C VAL A 95 11.29 -10.33 -8.11
N ALA A 96 12.52 -10.49 -7.61
CA ALA A 96 13.71 -10.06 -8.36
C ALA A 96 13.87 -10.86 -9.65
N ALA A 97 14.39 -10.22 -10.68
CA ALA A 97 14.88 -10.91 -11.86
C ALA A 97 16.18 -11.67 -11.52
N GLY A 98 16.17 -13.00 -11.64
CA GLY A 98 17.39 -13.83 -11.55
C GLY A 98 17.93 -14.13 -10.15
N GLU A 99 17.30 -13.62 -9.09
CA GLU A 99 17.65 -13.94 -7.69
C GLU A 99 16.42 -14.46 -6.94
N PRO A 100 16.55 -15.40 -5.99
CA PRO A 100 15.43 -15.91 -5.20
C PRO A 100 15.04 -14.90 -4.11
N ARG A 101 14.65 -13.69 -4.51
CA ARG A 101 14.28 -12.59 -3.62
C ARG A 101 12.85 -12.15 -3.83
N LEU A 102 12.12 -12.07 -2.73
CA LEU A 102 10.73 -11.69 -2.66
C LEU A 102 10.58 -10.46 -1.77
N TRP A 103 9.83 -9.45 -2.22
CA TRP A 103 9.43 -8.32 -1.40
C TRP A 103 7.93 -8.36 -1.19
N LEU A 104 7.54 -8.27 0.07
CA LEU A 104 6.15 -8.10 0.49
C LEU A 104 6.01 -6.65 0.91
N ILE A 105 5.18 -5.90 0.20
CA ILE A 105 5.12 -4.44 0.31
C ILE A 105 3.81 -4.06 0.98
N GLN A 106 3.88 -3.40 2.11
CA GLN A 106 2.76 -2.68 2.74
C GLN A 106 2.95 -1.19 2.42
N SER A 107 1.90 -0.51 1.96
CA SER A 107 1.96 0.92 1.64
C SER A 107 0.85 1.72 2.31
N LYS A 108 1.11 3.00 2.58
CA LYS A 108 0.06 3.88 3.08
C LYS A 108 0.26 5.33 2.67
N TRP A 109 -0.74 5.87 1.99
CA TRP A 109 -0.80 7.27 1.64
C TRP A 109 -1.43 8.14 2.75
N SER A 110 -0.94 9.38 2.89
CA SER A 110 -1.57 10.44 3.67
C SER A 110 -1.41 11.76 2.93
N ASP A 111 -2.53 12.46 2.71
CA ASP A 111 -2.54 13.80 2.11
C ASP A 111 -1.82 14.85 2.97
N ARG A 112 -1.45 14.50 4.21
CA ARG A 112 -0.70 15.37 5.12
C ARG A 112 0.76 14.98 5.29
N GLY A 113 1.22 13.90 4.66
CA GLY A 113 2.56 13.38 4.93
C GLY A 113 2.70 12.84 6.35
N GLU A 114 1.59 12.36 6.93
CA GLU A 114 1.49 11.85 8.30
C GLU A 114 1.11 10.35 8.28
N ALA A 115 1.38 9.64 7.18
CA ALA A 115 1.10 8.21 7.13
C ALA A 115 1.94 7.49 8.19
N GLY A 116 1.27 6.71 9.03
CA GLY A 116 1.87 5.88 10.06
C GLY A 116 1.32 4.46 9.97
N LEU A 117 2.13 3.51 10.41
CA LEU A 117 1.73 2.12 10.55
C LEU A 117 1.33 1.85 12.00
N ASN A 118 0.11 1.34 12.21
CA ASN A 118 -0.36 0.96 13.54
C ASN A 118 -0.14 -0.54 13.83
N SER A 119 -0.30 -0.95 15.09
CA SER A 119 -0.09 -2.34 15.53
C SER A 119 -1.00 -3.35 14.83
N GLY A 120 -2.24 -2.98 14.49
CA GLY A 120 -3.17 -3.86 13.77
C GLY A 120 -2.75 -4.07 12.32
N GLU A 121 -2.31 -3.01 11.65
CA GLU A 121 -1.76 -3.08 10.28
C GLU A 121 -0.49 -3.93 10.26
N ALA A 122 0.42 -3.74 11.22
CA ALA A 122 1.63 -4.55 11.34
C ALA A 122 1.30 -6.04 11.54
N LEU A 123 0.39 -6.37 12.46
CA LEU A 123 -0.04 -7.75 12.68
C LEU A 123 -0.71 -8.36 11.44
N LYS A 124 -1.51 -7.58 10.71
CA LYS A 124 -2.11 -8.02 9.45
C LYS A 124 -1.03 -8.39 8.44
N THR A 125 -0.06 -7.50 8.21
CA THR A 125 1.06 -7.77 7.30
C THR A 125 1.90 -8.99 7.71
N LEU A 126 2.11 -9.20 9.03
CA LEU A 126 2.80 -10.39 9.54
C LEU A 126 2.00 -11.68 9.32
N GLU A 127 0.67 -11.63 9.43
CA GLU A 127 -0.19 -12.75 9.03
C GLU A 127 -0.04 -13.02 7.53
N GLY A 128 -0.03 -11.99 6.68
CA GLY A 128 0.24 -12.16 5.25
C GLY A 128 1.58 -12.85 4.96
N LEU A 129 2.66 -12.45 5.66
CA LEU A 129 3.95 -13.14 5.58
C LEU A 129 3.84 -14.61 5.96
N ARG A 130 3.17 -14.92 7.09
CA ARG A 130 2.98 -16.30 7.55
C ARG A 130 2.26 -17.15 6.51
N LEU A 131 1.20 -16.64 5.90
CA LEU A 131 0.45 -17.37 4.88
C LEU A 131 1.30 -17.65 3.64
N ILE A 132 2.09 -16.68 3.19
CA ILE A 132 3.00 -16.84 2.06
C ILE A 132 4.06 -17.90 2.37
N ASP A 133 4.71 -17.81 3.53
CA ASP A 133 5.74 -18.76 3.95
C ASP A 133 5.20 -20.20 4.04
N GLN A 134 3.96 -20.36 4.52
CA GLN A 134 3.27 -21.66 4.63
C GLN A 134 2.62 -22.12 3.33
N HIS A 135 2.76 -21.37 2.24
CA HIS A 135 2.17 -21.68 0.94
C HIS A 135 0.63 -21.74 0.94
N GLU A 136 -0.03 -21.07 1.91
CA GLU A 136 -1.50 -20.92 2.00
C GLU A 136 -2.01 -19.83 1.03
N PHE A 137 -1.64 -19.94 -0.25
CA PHE A 137 -1.99 -18.92 -1.26
C PHE A 137 -3.48 -18.85 -1.53
N ASP A 138 -4.20 -19.96 -1.41
CA ASP A 138 -5.64 -20.09 -1.66
C ASP A 138 -6.51 -19.15 -0.80
N ARG A 139 -5.95 -18.65 0.30
CA ARG A 139 -6.61 -17.66 1.17
C ARG A 139 -6.58 -16.24 0.60
N PHE A 140 -5.64 -15.94 -0.29
CA PHE A 140 -5.50 -14.61 -0.89
C PHE A 140 -6.41 -14.39 -2.09
N ASN A 141 -6.63 -13.12 -2.43
CA ASN A 141 -7.40 -12.73 -3.60
C ASN A 141 -6.80 -13.17 -4.94
N GLU A 142 -7.61 -13.04 -5.98
CA GLU A 142 -7.28 -13.37 -7.38
C GLU A 142 -6.01 -12.69 -7.90
N ARG A 143 -5.69 -11.48 -7.43
CA ARG A 143 -4.47 -10.75 -7.84
C ARG A 143 -3.22 -11.48 -7.35
N LEU A 144 -3.21 -12.00 -6.13
CA LEU A 144 -2.11 -12.84 -5.66
C LEU A 144 -2.08 -14.19 -6.40
N GLN A 145 -3.23 -14.78 -6.73
CA GLN A 145 -3.25 -16.07 -7.42
C GLN A 145 -2.48 -16.05 -8.74
N VAL A 146 -2.54 -14.92 -9.48
CA VAL A 146 -1.76 -14.73 -10.72
C VAL A 146 -0.24 -14.80 -10.48
N LEU A 147 0.21 -14.42 -9.28
CA LEU A 147 1.63 -14.41 -8.90
C LEU A 147 2.08 -15.68 -8.17
N ALA A 148 1.15 -16.58 -7.79
CA ALA A 148 1.42 -17.68 -6.88
C ALA A 148 2.55 -18.61 -7.34
N GLU A 149 2.60 -18.99 -8.62
CA GLU A 149 3.68 -19.85 -9.14
C GLU A 149 5.05 -19.17 -9.09
N ARG A 150 5.11 -17.86 -9.38
CA ARG A 150 6.35 -17.08 -9.29
C ARG A 150 6.83 -17.01 -7.84
N ILE A 151 5.91 -16.81 -6.90
CA ILE A 151 6.20 -16.78 -5.47
C ILE A 151 6.70 -18.16 -5.01
N ARG A 152 6.01 -19.25 -5.38
CA ARG A 152 6.44 -20.63 -5.05
C ARG A 152 7.83 -20.96 -5.57
N ALA A 153 8.15 -20.53 -6.79
CA ALA A 153 9.48 -20.73 -7.36
C ALA A 153 10.57 -20.10 -6.49
N VAL A 154 10.35 -18.88 -5.99
CA VAL A 154 11.27 -18.23 -5.05
C VAL A 154 11.32 -18.97 -3.72
N LEU A 155 10.17 -19.35 -3.17
CA LEU A 155 10.10 -20.04 -1.88
C LEU A 155 10.72 -21.44 -1.90
N SER A 156 10.81 -22.07 -3.07
CA SER A 156 11.44 -23.39 -3.23
C SER A 156 12.96 -23.33 -3.24
N ASP A 157 13.57 -22.14 -3.38
CA ASP A 157 15.01 -21.96 -3.36
C ASP A 157 15.56 -21.96 -1.92
N ALA A 158 16.62 -22.72 -1.66
CA ALA A 158 17.23 -22.79 -0.32
C ALA A 158 17.86 -21.46 0.12
N ASN A 159 18.23 -20.59 -0.81
CA ASN A 159 18.82 -19.28 -0.57
C ASN A 159 17.79 -18.15 -0.66
N ARG A 160 16.49 -18.49 -0.60
CA ARG A 160 15.39 -17.53 -0.65
C ARG A 160 15.56 -16.42 0.39
N ARG A 161 15.22 -15.19 0.00
CA ARG A 161 15.14 -14.06 0.91
C ARG A 161 13.82 -13.32 0.75
N ILE A 162 13.02 -13.31 1.82
CA ILE A 162 11.80 -12.53 1.91
C ILE A 162 12.11 -11.21 2.63
N THR A 163 11.71 -10.09 2.05
CA THR A 163 11.89 -8.74 2.63
C THR A 163 10.54 -8.06 2.79
N LEU A 164 10.16 -7.75 4.03
CA LEU A 164 9.01 -6.89 4.32
C LEU A 164 9.37 -5.43 4.13
N SER A 165 8.62 -4.71 3.31
CA SER A 165 8.81 -3.28 3.04
C SER A 165 7.58 -2.49 3.47
N VAL A 166 7.75 -1.59 4.45
CA VAL A 166 6.70 -0.66 4.89
C VAL A 166 6.96 0.69 4.25
N VAL A 167 6.03 1.14 3.40
CA VAL A 167 6.19 2.31 2.52
C VAL A 167 5.15 3.36 2.87
N LEU A 168 5.57 4.42 3.56
CA LEU A 168 4.64 5.42 4.10
C LEU A 168 4.85 6.76 3.40
N MET A 169 3.77 7.41 2.96
CA MET A 169 3.80 8.83 2.64
C MET A 169 3.81 9.64 3.93
N GLY A 170 4.97 9.66 4.60
CA GLY A 170 5.20 10.43 5.81
C GLY A 170 6.63 10.32 6.32
N SER A 171 7.00 11.22 7.22
CA SER A 171 8.35 11.28 7.81
C SER A 171 8.44 10.60 9.18
N GLN A 172 7.31 10.18 9.74
CA GLN A 172 7.26 9.52 11.03
C GLN A 172 7.70 8.08 10.92
N GLN A 173 8.69 7.71 11.72
CA GLN A 173 9.07 6.32 11.89
C GLN A 173 7.95 5.56 12.62
N PRO A 174 7.72 4.26 12.33
CA PRO A 174 6.79 3.45 13.11
C PRO A 174 7.11 3.51 14.61
N SER A 175 6.10 3.34 15.46
CA SER A 175 6.30 3.36 16.91
C SER A 175 7.26 2.25 17.36
N GLN A 176 7.85 2.38 18.55
CA GLN A 176 8.72 1.32 19.10
C GLN A 176 7.96 -0.01 19.25
N GLU A 177 6.68 0.05 19.62
CA GLU A 177 5.82 -1.14 19.71
C GLU A 177 5.69 -1.84 18.36
N VAL A 178 5.43 -1.09 17.29
CA VAL A 178 5.31 -1.65 15.93
C VAL A 178 6.64 -2.23 15.46
N ARG A 179 7.77 -1.55 15.71
CA ARG A 179 9.10 -2.07 15.35
C ARG A 179 9.41 -3.39 16.06
N ARG A 180 9.13 -3.48 17.36
CA ARG A 180 9.33 -4.72 18.14
C ARG A 180 8.58 -5.91 17.53
N LYS A 181 7.36 -5.71 17.03
CA LYS A 181 6.60 -6.79 16.37
C LYS A 181 7.32 -7.33 15.13
N PHE A 182 7.87 -6.45 14.30
CA PHE A 182 8.66 -6.87 13.14
C PHE A 182 9.98 -7.52 13.57
N ASP A 183 10.68 -6.97 14.57
CA ASP A 183 11.92 -7.54 15.08
C ASP A 183 11.71 -8.97 15.64
N ASP A 184 10.63 -9.17 16.39
CA ASP A 184 10.26 -10.49 16.94
C ASP A 184 9.88 -11.47 15.83
N ALA A 185 9.16 -11.02 14.81
CA ALA A 185 8.86 -11.83 13.63
C ALA A 185 10.13 -12.21 12.85
N VAL A 186 11.04 -11.27 12.60
CA VAL A 186 12.32 -11.56 11.91
C VAL A 186 13.12 -12.61 12.66
N LYS A 187 13.12 -12.61 14.00
CA LYS A 187 13.76 -13.68 14.78
C LYS A 187 13.04 -15.01 14.53
N SER A 188 11.73 -15.05 14.75
CA SER A 188 10.93 -16.28 14.64
C SER A 188 10.98 -16.93 13.24
N PHE A 189 11.07 -16.15 12.16
CA PHE A 189 11.13 -16.69 10.79
C PHE A 189 12.53 -17.16 10.36
N ASN A 190 13.59 -16.82 11.11
CA ASN A 190 14.98 -17.16 10.77
C ASN A 190 15.62 -18.10 11.80
N GLU A 191 14.82 -18.70 12.69
CA GLU A 191 15.21 -19.83 13.55
C GLU A 191 15.09 -21.16 12.78
#